data_AF-A0A957R2W2-F1
#
_entry.id   AF-A0A957R2W2-F1
#
_cell.length_a   1.000
_cell.length_b   1.000
_cell.length_c   1.000
_cell.angle_alpha   90.00
_cell.angle_beta   90.00
_cell.angle_gamma   90.00
#
_symmetry.space_group_name_H-M   'P 1'
#
loop_
_entity.id
_entity.type
_entity.pdbx_description
1 polymer ?
#
loop_
_entity_poly.entity_id
_entity_poly.type
_entity_poly.pdbx_seq_one_letter_code
_entity_poly.pdbx_strand_id
1 'polypeptide(L)'
;MTTTPVWQSEQFLAHPAQQLYILDFGLFQVHANNRVIGIPGYLIKTHDGRHILVDTGFPPKYAADAEQATLEDGLGSFGRVLSLTEENLPPAQLAKIGLELSDIDFLVMTHSDVDHVGAWGDFPQAPLIMSRAERAQSKPRYFDESPIDWPEANYQLIEGDAVLCAGVALLESPGHSIGHLSLLVNLAETGMVLLTGDAISRPAEFEEG
;
A
#
# COMPACT_ATOMS: atom_id res chain seq x y z
N MET A 1 7.62 -14.21 26.99
CA MET A 1 8.97 -14.25 26.39
C MET A 1 9.07 -13.04 25.49
N THR A 2 9.77 -12.01 25.94
CA THR A 2 9.94 -10.74 25.21
C THR A 2 10.92 -10.97 24.07
N THR A 3 10.42 -11.06 22.84
CA THR A 3 11.26 -11.04 21.64
C THR A 3 11.90 -9.67 21.54
N THR A 4 13.23 -9.64 21.70
CA THR A 4 14.06 -8.45 21.49
C THR A 4 13.78 -7.89 20.09
N PRO A 5 13.45 -6.60 19.96
CA PRO A 5 13.25 -5.98 18.65
C PRO A 5 14.57 -6.00 17.86
N VAL A 6 14.51 -6.40 16.59
CA VAL A 6 15.67 -6.57 15.68
C VAL A 6 16.33 -5.23 15.27
N TRP A 7 15.83 -4.09 15.78
CA TRP A 7 16.13 -2.74 15.29
C TRP A 7 17.48 -2.15 15.73
N GLN A 8 18.27 -2.85 16.54
CA GLN A 8 19.65 -2.43 16.81
C GLN A 8 20.58 -3.07 15.79
N SER A 9 20.98 -2.27 14.81
CA SER A 9 22.05 -2.53 13.85
C SER A 9 21.90 -3.79 12.99
N GLU A 10 21.05 -3.71 11.97
CA GLU A 10 21.43 -3.84 10.56
C GLU A 10 20.20 -3.48 9.74
N GLN A 11 20.38 -2.61 8.76
CA GLN A 11 19.31 -2.09 7.91
C GLN A 11 18.47 -3.27 7.40
N PHE A 12 17.14 -3.22 7.60
CA PHE A 12 16.27 -3.92 6.67
C PHE A 12 16.74 -3.42 5.28
N LEU A 13 17.08 -4.34 4.39
CA LEU A 13 17.82 -4.15 3.13
C LEU A 13 19.06 -3.21 3.19
N ALA A 14 20.25 -3.80 3.10
CA ALA A 14 21.52 -3.07 3.08
C ALA A 14 21.76 -2.22 1.81
N HIS A 15 20.81 -2.16 0.88
CA HIS A 15 21.04 -1.67 -0.48
C HIS A 15 20.09 -0.53 -0.87
N PRO A 16 20.58 0.53 -1.54
CA PRO A 16 19.76 1.69 -1.82
C PRO A 16 18.61 1.43 -2.79
N ALA A 17 17.55 2.25 -2.73
CA ALA A 17 16.55 2.34 -3.79
C ALA A 17 17.20 2.71 -5.13
N GLN A 18 16.94 1.90 -6.16
CA GLN A 18 17.45 2.08 -7.51
C GLN A 18 16.39 2.64 -8.45
N GLN A 19 15.19 2.06 -8.41
CA GLN A 19 14.08 2.44 -9.30
C GLN A 19 12.77 2.49 -8.51
N LEU A 20 11.89 3.41 -8.88
CA LEU A 20 10.53 3.52 -8.37
C LEU A 20 9.58 3.41 -9.57
N TYR A 21 8.64 2.47 -9.49
CA TYR A 21 7.56 2.31 -10.45
C TYR A 21 6.25 2.73 -9.79
N ILE A 22 5.39 3.38 -10.58
CA ILE A 22 4.01 3.69 -10.18
C ILE A 22 3.13 2.66 -10.88
N LEU A 23 2.32 1.95 -10.10
CA LEU A 23 1.39 0.92 -10.58
C LEU A 23 -0.01 1.53 -10.64
N ASP A 24 -0.72 1.26 -11.73
CA ASP A 24 -2.09 1.73 -11.95
C ASP A 24 -3.10 0.68 -11.48
N PHE A 25 -3.60 0.85 -10.26
CA PHE A 25 -4.66 0.02 -9.66
C PHE A 25 -6.07 0.56 -9.92
N GLY A 26 -6.22 1.43 -10.92
CA GLY A 26 -7.51 1.84 -11.44
C GLY A 26 -7.95 3.25 -11.01
N LEU A 27 -9.19 3.56 -11.32
CA LEU A 27 -9.83 4.85 -11.06
C LEU A 27 -11.06 4.69 -10.20
N PHE A 28 -11.21 5.60 -9.24
CA PHE A 28 -12.33 5.67 -8.32
C PHE A 28 -12.94 7.06 -8.32
N GLN A 29 -14.24 7.17 -8.11
CA GLN A 29 -14.92 8.44 -7.91
C GLN A 29 -15.50 8.56 -6.51
N VAL A 30 -15.09 9.59 -5.79
CA VAL A 30 -15.64 9.96 -4.47
C VAL A 30 -16.93 10.75 -4.67
N HIS A 31 -18.04 10.31 -4.05
CA HIS A 31 -19.35 10.95 -4.23
C HIS A 31 -19.44 12.34 -3.59
N ALA A 32 -18.76 12.56 -2.46
CA ALA A 32 -18.86 13.79 -1.68
C ALA A 32 -18.60 15.07 -2.50
N ASN A 33 -17.74 14.99 -3.52
CA ASN A 33 -17.37 16.11 -4.39
C ASN A 33 -17.24 15.71 -5.88
N ASN A 34 -17.69 14.52 -6.26
CA ASN A 34 -17.54 13.94 -7.60
C ASN A 34 -16.08 13.85 -8.11
N ARG A 35 -15.09 13.91 -7.21
CA ARG A 35 -13.67 13.81 -7.56
C ARG A 35 -13.35 12.44 -8.11
N VAL A 36 -12.66 12.39 -9.23
CA VAL A 36 -12.00 11.18 -9.74
C VAL A 36 -10.58 11.13 -9.21
N ILE A 37 -10.24 10.03 -8.54
CA ILE A 37 -8.90 9.73 -8.03
C ILE A 37 -8.35 8.49 -8.75
N GLY A 38 -7.04 8.45 -8.92
CA GLY A 38 -6.36 7.20 -9.25
C GLY A 38 -6.06 6.43 -7.98
N ILE A 39 -5.99 5.11 -8.08
CA ILE A 39 -5.53 4.22 -7.02
C ILE A 39 -4.10 3.80 -7.38
N PRO A 40 -3.07 4.44 -6.81
CA PRO A 40 -1.69 4.09 -7.09
C PRO A 40 -1.22 2.96 -6.18
N GLY A 41 -0.46 2.02 -6.74
CA GLY A 41 0.53 1.25 -6.00
C GLY A 41 1.93 1.70 -6.36
N TYR A 42 2.92 1.22 -5.62
CA TYR A 42 4.32 1.50 -5.95
C TYR A 42 5.18 0.24 -5.86
N LEU A 43 6.17 0.15 -6.74
CA LEU A 43 7.23 -0.85 -6.62
C LEU A 43 8.57 -0.14 -6.49
N ILE A 44 9.33 -0.47 -5.45
CA ILE A 44 10.70 0.00 -5.28
C ILE A 44 11.63 -1.18 -5.56
N LYS A 45 12.53 -1.00 -6.53
CA LYS A 45 13.62 -1.94 -6.78
C LYS A 45 14.89 -1.43 -6.11
N THR A 46 15.55 -2.27 -5.34
CA THR A 46 16.83 -1.95 -4.68
C THR A 46 18.03 -2.32 -5.56
N HIS A 47 19.20 -1.77 -5.24
CA HIS A 47 20.44 -2.01 -5.99
C HIS A 47 20.93 -3.46 -6.00
N ASP A 48 20.53 -4.27 -5.01
CA ASP A 48 20.80 -5.72 -4.96
C ASP A 48 19.71 -6.56 -5.64
N GLY A 49 18.74 -5.92 -6.31
CA GLY A 49 17.74 -6.59 -7.13
C GLY A 49 16.50 -7.06 -6.38
N ARG A 50 16.28 -6.62 -5.14
CA ARG A 50 15.05 -6.91 -4.40
C ARG A 50 13.91 -5.98 -4.77
N HIS A 51 12.69 -6.45 -4.60
CA HIS A 51 11.45 -5.74 -4.93
C HIS A 51 10.57 -5.54 -3.70
N ILE A 52 10.26 -4.28 -3.42
CA ILE A 52 9.36 -3.85 -2.34
C ILE A 52 8.07 -3.36 -3.00
N LEU A 53 6.97 -4.10 -2.82
CA LEU A 53 5.65 -3.65 -3.25
C LEU A 53 5.01 -2.82 -2.14
N VAL A 54 4.40 -1.69 -2.50
CA VAL A 54 3.69 -0.79 -1.60
C VAL A 54 2.24 -0.73 -2.04
N ASP A 55 1.36 -1.20 -1.16
CA ASP A 55 -0.08 -1.36 -1.37
C ASP A 55 -0.45 -2.26 -2.57
N THR A 56 -1.70 -2.70 -2.64
CA THR A 56 -2.14 -3.78 -3.54
C THR A 56 -3.47 -3.55 -4.26
N GLY A 57 -4.02 -2.34 -4.19
CA GLY A 57 -5.24 -1.98 -4.91
C GLY A 57 -6.51 -2.53 -4.29
N PHE A 58 -7.61 -2.52 -5.06
CA PHE A 58 -8.88 -3.13 -4.69
C PHE A 58 -8.87 -4.66 -4.81
N PRO A 59 -9.72 -5.38 -4.06
CA PRO A 59 -9.90 -6.82 -4.21
C PRO A 59 -10.24 -7.23 -5.66
N PRO A 60 -9.74 -8.36 -6.18
CA PRO A 60 -9.99 -8.82 -7.55
C PRO A 60 -11.47 -8.90 -7.95
N LYS A 61 -12.38 -9.10 -6.98
CA LYS A 61 -13.83 -9.11 -7.26
C LYS A 61 -14.34 -7.81 -7.88
N TYR A 62 -13.72 -6.67 -7.61
CA TYR A 62 -14.09 -5.40 -8.24
C TYR A 62 -13.72 -5.35 -9.72
N ALA A 63 -12.67 -6.07 -10.13
CA ALA A 63 -12.30 -6.18 -11.54
C ALA A 63 -13.23 -7.14 -12.30
N ALA A 64 -13.78 -8.13 -11.60
CA ALA A 64 -14.73 -9.09 -12.17
C ALA A 64 -16.14 -8.51 -12.30
N ASP A 65 -16.65 -7.88 -11.24
CA ASP A 65 -17.94 -7.20 -11.21
C ASP A 65 -17.93 -6.09 -10.15
N ALA A 66 -17.61 -4.87 -10.59
CA ALA A 66 -17.53 -3.71 -9.71
C ALA A 66 -18.88 -3.35 -9.07
N GLU A 67 -20.00 -3.57 -9.75
CA GLU A 67 -21.33 -3.23 -9.23
C GLU A 67 -21.71 -4.20 -8.11
N GLN A 68 -21.54 -5.50 -8.34
CA GLN A 68 -21.79 -6.52 -7.33
C GLN A 68 -20.86 -6.32 -6.12
N ALA A 69 -19.55 -6.15 -6.34
CA ALA A 69 -18.59 -5.95 -5.26
C ALA A 69 -18.90 -4.69 -4.43
N THR A 70 -19.36 -3.61 -5.08
CA THR A 70 -19.78 -2.37 -4.42
C THR A 70 -20.97 -2.60 -3.48
N LEU A 71 -21.93 -3.43 -3.89
CA LEU A 71 -23.08 -3.79 -3.05
C LEU A 71 -22.67 -4.67 -1.86
N GLU A 72 -21.79 -5.64 -2.09
CA GLU A 72 -21.30 -6.55 -1.04
C GLU A 72 -20.53 -5.82 0.06
N ASP A 73 -19.68 -4.86 -0.31
CA ASP A 73 -18.79 -4.14 0.63
C ASP A 73 -19.38 -2.82 1.15
N GLY A 74 -20.60 -2.45 0.71
CA GLY A 74 -21.23 -1.19 1.11
C GLY A 74 -20.55 0.07 0.57
N LEU A 75 -19.70 -0.05 -0.45
CA LEU A 75 -18.91 1.06 -1.02
C LEU A 75 -19.77 2.18 -1.65
N GLY A 76 -21.00 1.86 -2.07
CA GLY A 76 -21.85 2.77 -2.85
C GLY A 76 -22.23 4.07 -2.14
N SER A 77 -22.19 4.11 -0.80
CA SER A 77 -22.42 5.34 -0.03
C SER A 77 -21.24 6.32 -0.15
N PHE A 78 -20.02 5.81 -0.32
CA PHE A 78 -18.79 6.58 -0.39
C PHE A 78 -18.43 7.01 -1.82
N GLY A 79 -18.57 6.09 -2.78
CA GLY A 79 -18.20 6.36 -4.16
C GLY A 79 -18.44 5.20 -5.11
N ARG A 80 -17.78 5.24 -6.26
CA ARG A 80 -17.88 4.20 -7.30
C ARG A 80 -16.55 3.94 -7.99
N VAL A 81 -16.27 2.67 -8.25
CA VAL A 81 -15.17 2.27 -9.14
C VAL A 81 -15.51 2.70 -10.57
N LEU A 82 -14.62 3.48 -11.20
CA LEU A 82 -14.79 3.95 -12.58
C LEU A 82 -14.04 3.10 -13.59
N SER A 83 -12.85 2.60 -13.22
CA SER A 83 -12.02 1.79 -14.10
C SER A 83 -11.20 0.84 -13.23
N LEU A 84 -11.56 -0.43 -13.22
CA LEU A 84 -10.76 -1.50 -12.64
C LEU A 84 -11.03 -2.76 -13.44
N THR A 85 -9.98 -3.32 -14.02
CA THR A 85 -10.02 -4.58 -14.78
C THR A 85 -8.85 -5.45 -14.33
N GLU A 86 -8.73 -6.66 -14.87
CA GLU A 86 -7.58 -7.54 -14.59
C GLU A 86 -6.24 -6.84 -14.88
N GLU A 87 -6.19 -5.92 -15.85
CA GLU A 87 -5.01 -5.11 -16.20
C GLU A 87 -4.55 -4.17 -15.08
N ASN A 88 -5.43 -3.87 -14.13
CA ASN A 88 -5.16 -3.02 -12.98
C ASN A 88 -4.78 -3.83 -11.72
N LEU A 89 -4.85 -5.15 -11.75
CA LEU A 89 -4.47 -5.95 -10.58
C LEU A 89 -2.95 -6.13 -10.49
N PRO A 90 -2.38 -6.41 -9.31
CA PRO A 90 -0.93 -6.60 -9.15
C PRO A 90 -0.30 -7.58 -10.14
N PRO A 91 -0.89 -8.76 -10.46
CA PRO A 91 -0.30 -9.66 -11.45
C PRO A 91 -0.04 -8.99 -12.80
N ALA A 92 -1.02 -8.25 -13.34
CA ALA A 92 -0.89 -7.60 -14.64
C ALA A 92 0.05 -6.38 -14.60
N GLN A 93 0.02 -5.61 -13.52
CA GLN A 93 0.91 -4.47 -13.34
C GLN A 93 2.38 -4.89 -13.19
N LEU A 94 2.65 -5.97 -12.45
CA LEU A 94 4.00 -6.55 -12.32
C LEU A 94 4.48 -7.17 -13.65
N ALA A 95 3.61 -7.84 -14.39
CA ALA A 95 3.95 -8.43 -15.68
C ALA A 95 4.43 -7.38 -16.71
N LYS A 96 3.94 -6.14 -16.64
CA LYS A 96 4.37 -5.03 -17.51
C LYS A 96 5.85 -4.67 -17.35
N ILE A 97 6.46 -5.02 -16.22
CA ILE A 97 7.88 -4.82 -15.93
C ILE A 97 8.64 -6.16 -15.83
N GLY A 98 8.02 -7.25 -16.28
CA GLY A 98 8.65 -8.57 -16.35
C GLY A 98 8.77 -9.28 -15.00
N LEU A 99 7.89 -8.99 -14.05
CA LEU A 99 7.85 -9.61 -12.72
C LEU A 99 6.57 -10.43 -12.54
N GLU A 100 6.66 -11.44 -11.69
CA GLU A 100 5.56 -12.25 -11.17
C GLU A 100 5.33 -11.95 -9.68
N LEU A 101 4.21 -12.41 -9.10
CA LEU A 101 3.91 -12.21 -7.68
C LEU A 101 5.00 -12.78 -6.77
N SER A 102 5.64 -13.88 -7.17
CA SER A 102 6.72 -14.54 -6.43
C SER A 102 8.03 -13.75 -6.41
N ASP A 103 8.20 -12.77 -7.28
CA ASP A 103 9.40 -11.92 -7.33
C ASP A 103 9.37 -10.79 -6.30
N ILE A 104 8.26 -10.61 -5.59
CA ILE A 104 8.13 -9.63 -4.50
C ILE A 104 8.79 -10.18 -3.24
N ASP A 105 9.80 -9.46 -2.78
CA ASP A 105 10.57 -9.80 -1.57
C ASP A 105 9.94 -9.24 -0.30
N PHE A 106 9.31 -8.06 -0.39
CA PHE A 106 8.71 -7.35 0.74
C PHE A 106 7.41 -6.67 0.34
N LEU A 107 6.43 -6.68 1.24
CA LEU A 107 5.20 -5.93 1.10
C LEU A 107 5.15 -4.84 2.17
N VAL A 108 4.91 -3.60 1.78
CA VAL A 108 4.63 -2.48 2.68
C VAL A 108 3.17 -2.11 2.52
N MET A 109 2.48 -1.98 3.65
CA MET A 109 1.12 -1.47 3.70
C MET A 109 1.12 -0.09 4.33
N THR A 110 0.66 0.91 3.58
CA THR A 110 0.53 2.28 4.08
C THR A 110 -0.54 2.34 5.16
N HIS A 111 -1.70 1.75 4.88
CA HIS A 111 -2.83 1.58 5.80
C HIS A 111 -3.81 0.55 5.26
N SER A 112 -4.87 0.26 6.01
CA SER A 112 -5.72 -0.90 5.75
C SER A 112 -7.05 -0.61 5.05
N ASP A 113 -7.20 0.52 4.33
CA ASP A 113 -8.40 0.77 3.52
C ASP A 113 -8.50 -0.20 2.33
N VAL A 114 -9.73 -0.46 1.87
CA VAL A 114 -10.06 -1.49 0.87
C VAL A 114 -9.23 -1.40 -0.42
N ASP A 115 -8.88 -0.20 -0.85
CA ASP A 115 -8.13 0.10 -2.07
C ASP A 115 -6.61 -0.01 -1.92
N HIS A 116 -6.13 -0.35 -0.71
CA HIS A 116 -4.72 -0.62 -0.42
C HIS A 116 -4.45 -2.10 -0.15
N VAL A 117 -5.46 -2.85 0.30
CA VAL A 117 -5.29 -4.21 0.84
C VAL A 117 -5.81 -5.33 -0.06
N GLY A 118 -6.29 -5.02 -1.26
CA GLY A 118 -7.07 -5.94 -2.10
C GLY A 118 -6.42 -7.27 -2.45
N ALA A 119 -5.09 -7.30 -2.58
CA ALA A 119 -4.34 -8.49 -2.99
C ALA A 119 -3.14 -8.81 -2.07
N TRP A 120 -3.10 -8.25 -0.87
CA TRP A 120 -2.04 -8.52 0.12
C TRP A 120 -1.85 -9.99 0.51
N GLY A 121 -2.92 -10.79 0.42
CA GLY A 121 -2.90 -12.22 0.74
C GLY A 121 -2.23 -13.06 -0.34
N ASP A 122 -1.97 -12.48 -1.52
CA ASP A 122 -1.40 -13.18 -2.68
C ASP A 122 0.13 -13.24 -2.61
N PHE A 123 0.74 -12.69 -1.55
CA PHE A 123 2.19 -12.63 -1.33
C PHE A 123 2.65 -13.38 -0.06
N PRO A 124 2.31 -14.67 0.11
CA PRO A 124 2.60 -15.41 1.34
C PRO A 124 4.11 -15.55 1.64
N GLN A 125 4.97 -15.38 0.63
CA GLN A 125 6.42 -15.42 0.76
C GLN A 125 7.02 -14.11 1.29
N ALA A 126 6.33 -12.98 1.08
CA ALA A 126 6.85 -11.66 1.39
C ALA A 126 6.50 -11.27 2.83
N PRO A 127 7.45 -10.82 3.67
CA PRO A 127 7.13 -10.21 4.94
C PRO A 127 6.26 -8.95 4.73
N LEU A 128 5.18 -8.85 5.50
CA LEU A 128 4.26 -7.71 5.47
C LEU A 128 4.67 -6.69 6.54
N ILE A 129 5.20 -5.56 6.08
CA ILE A 129 5.63 -4.43 6.89
C ILE A 129 4.50 -3.42 7.01
N MET A 130 4.12 -3.07 8.23
CA MET A 130 3.06 -2.10 8.51
C MET A 130 3.17 -1.52 9.92
N SER A 131 2.41 -0.46 10.21
CA SER A 131 2.33 0.09 11.57
C SER A 131 1.72 -0.92 12.55
N ARG A 132 2.29 -1.00 13.75
CA ARG A 132 1.67 -1.75 14.86
C ARG A 132 0.28 -1.21 15.19
N ALA A 133 0.08 0.11 15.12
CA ALA A 133 -1.20 0.73 15.44
C ALA A 133 -2.28 0.31 14.43
N GLU A 134 -1.94 0.29 13.14
CA GLU A 134 -2.86 -0.15 12.09
C GLU A 134 -3.23 -1.63 12.26
N ARG A 135 -2.23 -2.49 12.54
CA ARG A 135 -2.43 -3.94 12.76
C ARG A 135 -3.23 -4.27 14.02
N ALA A 136 -3.20 -3.39 15.03
CA ALA A 136 -3.89 -3.60 16.30
C ALA A 136 -5.42 -3.48 16.18
N GLN A 137 -5.94 -2.96 15.07
CA GLN A 137 -7.37 -2.96 14.79
C GLN A 137 -7.91 -4.40 14.66
N SER A 138 -9.18 -4.60 15.00
CA SER A 138 -9.80 -5.93 14.95
C SER A 138 -9.86 -6.50 13.54
N LYS A 139 -10.07 -5.63 12.55
CA LYS A 139 -10.16 -5.95 11.13
C LYS A 139 -9.55 -4.82 10.29
N PRO A 140 -9.21 -5.08 9.03
CA PRO A 140 -8.82 -4.07 8.05
C PRO A 140 -9.95 -3.05 7.85
N ARG A 141 -9.63 -1.82 7.46
CA ARG A 141 -10.62 -0.77 7.29
C ARG A 141 -11.38 -0.92 5.97
N TYR A 142 -12.69 -1.00 6.11
CA TYR A 142 -13.64 -0.88 5.01
C TYR A 142 -14.62 0.22 5.42
N PHE A 143 -15.69 0.40 4.65
CA PHE A 143 -16.74 1.36 4.96
C PHE A 143 -17.60 0.89 6.14
N ASP A 144 -18.87 0.58 5.92
CA ASP A 144 -19.81 0.30 7.02
C ASP A 144 -19.46 -0.99 7.78
N GLU A 145 -18.95 -2.01 7.09
CA GLU A 145 -18.48 -3.26 7.67
C GLU A 145 -17.21 -3.75 6.95
N SER A 146 -16.33 -4.44 7.69
CA SER A 146 -15.13 -5.06 7.12
C SER A 146 -15.34 -6.57 6.89
N PRO A 147 -15.49 -7.01 5.61
CA PRO A 147 -15.81 -8.38 5.28
C PRO A 147 -14.58 -9.29 5.29
N ILE A 148 -13.37 -8.72 5.33
CA ILE A 148 -12.12 -9.47 5.32
C ILE A 148 -11.47 -9.51 6.70
N ASP A 149 -10.66 -10.54 6.93
CA ASP A 149 -9.79 -10.65 8.09
C ASP A 149 -8.36 -10.30 7.68
N TRP A 150 -7.51 -10.01 8.67
CA TRP A 150 -6.08 -9.91 8.48
C TRP A 150 -5.52 -11.20 7.87
N PRO A 151 -4.65 -11.16 6.85
CA PRO A 151 -4.10 -12.36 6.25
C PRO A 151 -3.17 -13.09 7.22
N GLU A 152 -3.02 -14.39 7.05
CA GLU A 152 -1.92 -15.14 7.66
C GLU A 152 -0.61 -14.73 6.96
N ALA A 153 0.21 -13.93 7.63
CA ALA A 153 1.41 -13.34 7.04
C ALA A 153 2.56 -13.24 8.07
N ASN A 154 3.79 -13.13 7.56
CA ASN A 154 4.94 -12.78 8.39
C ASN A 154 4.97 -11.26 8.63
N TYR A 155 4.30 -10.82 9.70
CA TYR A 155 4.21 -9.40 10.05
C TYR A 155 5.53 -8.83 10.58
N GLN A 156 5.97 -7.72 10.00
CA GLN A 156 7.07 -6.88 10.47
C GLN A 156 6.50 -5.54 10.94
N LEU A 157 6.13 -5.47 12.21
CA LEU A 157 5.42 -4.31 12.76
C LEU A 157 6.39 -3.22 13.20
N ILE A 158 6.16 -2.00 12.71
CA ILE A 158 6.92 -0.81 13.10
C ILE A 158 6.16 0.07 14.10
N GLU A 159 6.91 0.84 14.88
CA GLU A 159 6.43 1.88 15.79
C GLU A 159 7.32 3.10 15.58
N GLY A 160 6.71 4.24 15.23
CA GLY A 160 7.43 5.44 14.81
C GLY A 160 8.07 5.30 13.43
N ASP A 161 8.80 6.35 13.05
CA ASP A 161 9.56 6.37 11.80
C ASP A 161 10.62 5.27 11.78
N ALA A 162 10.76 4.62 10.63
CA ALA A 162 11.68 3.51 10.43
C ALA A 162 12.43 3.62 9.10
N VAL A 163 13.73 3.31 9.10
CA VAL A 163 14.48 3.16 7.86
C VAL A 163 14.28 1.75 7.35
N LEU A 164 13.57 1.61 6.22
CA LEU A 164 13.31 0.32 5.59
C LEU A 164 14.52 -0.20 4.83
N CYS A 165 15.32 0.69 4.22
CA CYS A 165 16.63 0.43 3.63
C CYS A 165 17.36 1.73 3.32
N ALA A 166 18.59 1.65 2.81
CA ALA A 166 19.28 2.85 2.35
C ALA A 166 18.40 3.60 1.33
N GLY A 167 18.07 4.87 1.61
CA GLY A 167 17.21 5.66 0.73
C GLY A 167 15.73 5.28 0.72
N VAL A 168 15.23 4.42 1.62
CA VAL A 168 13.78 4.23 1.85
C VAL A 168 13.50 4.33 3.34
N ALA A 169 12.66 5.29 3.72
CA ALA A 169 12.14 5.43 5.07
C ALA A 169 10.61 5.36 5.08
N LEU A 170 10.07 4.75 6.13
CA LEU A 170 8.66 4.77 6.48
C LEU A 170 8.48 5.86 7.53
N LEU A 171 7.51 6.74 7.30
CA LEU A 171 7.19 7.85 8.19
C LEU A 171 5.80 7.62 8.75
N GLU A 172 5.64 7.66 10.06
CA GLU A 172 4.31 7.66 10.65
C GLU A 172 3.60 8.98 10.31
N SER A 173 2.44 8.86 9.68
CA SER A 173 1.60 9.99 9.29
C SER A 173 0.14 9.73 9.68
N PRO A 174 -0.15 9.46 10.97
CA PRO A 174 -1.49 9.16 11.44
C PRO A 174 -2.42 10.35 11.24
N GLY A 175 -3.69 10.05 10.96
CA GLY A 175 -4.72 11.05 10.66
C GLY A 175 -5.85 10.38 9.90
N HIS A 176 -5.63 10.12 8.61
CA HIS A 176 -6.55 9.34 7.77
C HIS A 176 -6.84 7.95 8.35
N SER A 177 -5.80 7.26 8.82
CA SER A 177 -5.91 6.06 9.67
C SER A 177 -5.04 6.17 10.91
N ILE A 178 -5.29 5.31 11.90
CA ILE A 178 -4.59 5.35 13.20
C ILE A 178 -3.11 4.98 13.08
N GLY A 179 -2.73 4.16 12.09
CA GLY A 179 -1.35 3.75 11.84
C GLY A 179 -0.93 4.00 10.40
N HIS A 180 -1.43 5.06 9.77
CA HIS A 180 -1.08 5.42 8.40
C HIS A 180 0.42 5.70 8.27
N LEU A 181 1.03 5.19 7.20
CA LEU A 181 2.43 5.40 6.84
C LEU A 181 2.57 6.11 5.50
N SER A 182 3.49 7.07 5.44
CA SER A 182 4.04 7.62 4.19
C SER A 182 5.44 7.04 3.94
N LEU A 183 5.94 7.11 2.70
CA LEU A 183 7.28 6.64 2.36
C LEU A 183 8.12 7.76 1.78
N LEU A 184 9.35 7.92 2.29
CA LEU A 184 10.36 8.78 1.68
C LEU A 184 11.37 7.92 0.92
N VAL A 185 11.41 8.10 -0.40
CA VAL A 185 12.29 7.36 -1.31
C VAL A 185 13.33 8.32 -1.90
N ASN A 186 14.61 8.02 -1.73
CA ASN A 186 15.72 8.80 -2.27
C ASN A 186 16.36 8.05 -3.44
N LEU A 187 16.18 8.57 -4.66
CA LEU A 187 16.70 8.02 -5.90
C LEU A 187 17.90 8.84 -6.38
N ALA A 188 18.92 8.17 -6.93
CA ALA A 188 20.16 8.84 -7.33
C ALA A 188 19.97 9.96 -8.37
N GLU A 189 19.05 9.78 -9.32
CA GLU A 189 18.79 10.73 -10.40
C GLU A 189 17.64 11.70 -10.08
N THR A 190 16.55 11.21 -9.50
CA THR A 190 15.34 12.00 -9.19
C THR A 190 15.47 12.82 -7.89
N GLY A 191 16.31 12.36 -6.95
CA GLY A 191 16.36 12.87 -5.58
C GLY A 191 15.25 12.30 -4.70
N MET A 192 14.82 13.09 -3.71
CA MET A 192 13.81 12.68 -2.73
C MET A 192 12.39 12.76 -3.33
N VAL A 193 11.66 11.65 -3.20
CA VAL A 193 10.25 11.50 -3.54
C VAL A 193 9.50 11.10 -2.27
N LEU A 194 8.53 11.91 -1.86
CA LEU A 194 7.63 11.59 -0.75
C LEU A 194 6.35 10.99 -1.32
N LEU A 195 6.10 9.72 -1.03
CA LEU A 195 4.85 9.03 -1.29
C LEU A 195 3.95 9.26 -0.07
N THR A 196 3.00 10.16 -0.21
CA THR A 196 2.16 10.60 0.91
C THR A 196 1.15 9.54 1.33
N GLY A 197 0.79 8.60 0.45
CA GLY A 197 -0.39 7.77 0.64
C GLY A 197 -1.61 8.67 0.81
N ASP A 198 -2.50 8.30 1.73
CA ASP A 198 -3.73 9.02 2.01
C ASP A 198 -3.59 10.09 3.08
N ALA A 199 -2.37 10.31 3.60
CA ALA A 199 -2.09 11.49 4.42
C ALA A 199 -2.35 12.80 3.64
N ILE A 200 -2.15 12.77 2.31
CA ILE A 200 -2.50 13.86 1.39
C ILE A 200 -3.03 13.23 0.10
N SER A 201 -4.35 13.25 -0.07
CA SER A 201 -5.07 12.66 -1.20
C SER A 201 -5.13 13.59 -2.43
N ARG A 202 -4.82 14.88 -2.26
CA ARG A 202 -4.85 15.88 -3.35
C ARG A 202 -3.92 17.07 -3.11
N PRO A 203 -3.44 17.74 -4.18
CA PRO A 203 -2.63 18.95 -4.04
C PRO A 203 -3.30 20.05 -3.23
N ALA A 204 -4.62 20.24 -3.37
CA ALA A 204 -5.34 21.30 -2.65
C ALA A 204 -5.36 21.10 -1.13
N GLU A 205 -5.11 19.89 -0.60
CA GLU A 205 -5.01 19.67 0.86
C GLU A 205 -3.80 20.39 1.47
N PHE A 206 -2.73 20.63 0.70
CA PHE A 206 -1.63 21.50 1.15
C PHE A 206 -2.07 22.95 1.37
N GLU A 207 -3.06 23.42 0.60
CA GLU A 207 -3.54 24.80 0.64
C GLU A 207 -4.68 24.98 1.66
N GLU A 208 -5.41 23.90 1.97
CA GLU A 208 -6.59 23.91 2.85
C GLU A 208 -6.26 23.87 4.35
N GLY A 209 -5.03 23.45 4.72
CA GLY A 209 -4.50 23.56 6.09
C GLY A 209 -4.61 22.27 6.90
#